data_AF-A0A3C0J3R9-F1
#
_entry.id   AF-A0A3C0J3R9-F1
#
_cell.length_a   1.000
_cell.length_b   1.000
_cell.length_c   1.000
_cell.angle_alpha   90.00
_cell.angle_beta   90.00
_cell.angle_gamma   90.00
#
_symmetry.space_group_name_H-M   'P 1'
#
loop_
_entity.id
_entity.type
_entity.pdbx_description
1 polymer ?
#
loop_
_entity_poly.entity_id
_entity_poly.type
_entity_poly.pdbx_seq_one_letter_code
_entity_poly.pdbx_strand_id
1 'polypeptide(L)'
;MYLDKIMVIPSPVAILKGTPNPKAARAFVDFLLSREGQAIVAEGYTLPSRRDVPVARGMGLIPAEEAVKRAMSLDYIRLRSEKEEIIDRFAAIMTGR
;
A
#
# COMPACT_ATOMS: atom_id res chain seq x y z
N MET A 1 12.53 -16.27 -7.33
CA MET A 1 11.58 -17.21 -6.70
C MET A 1 10.89 -16.46 -5.57
N TYR A 2 9.60 -16.14 -5.71
CA TYR A 2 8.84 -15.48 -4.64
C TYR A 2 8.38 -16.53 -3.63
N LEU A 3 8.47 -16.24 -2.34
CA LEU A 3 7.87 -17.05 -1.27
C LEU A 3 6.39 -17.29 -1.55
N ASP A 4 5.84 -18.44 -1.15
CA ASP A 4 4.41 -18.78 -1.35
C ASP A 4 3.50 -17.62 -0.91
N LYS A 5 3.79 -17.07 0.28
CA LYS A 5 3.19 -15.85 0.81
C LYS A 5 4.11 -14.64 0.66
N ILE A 6 3.54 -13.50 0.31
CA ILE A 6 4.25 -12.22 0.19
C ILE A 6 3.61 -11.15 1.07
N MET A 7 4.40 -10.16 1.49
CA MET A 7 3.88 -8.99 2.17
C MET A 7 3.32 -8.01 1.13
N VAL A 8 2.06 -7.64 1.27
CA VAL A 8 1.39 -6.63 0.43
C VAL A 8 0.91 -5.52 1.33
N ILE A 9 1.46 -4.31 1.15
CA ILE A 9 1.14 -3.15 1.97
C ILE A 9 0.29 -2.19 1.13
N PRO A 10 -1.01 -2.01 1.45
CA PRO A 10 -1.82 -1.03 0.75
C PRO A 10 -1.35 0.40 1.10
N SER A 11 -1.34 1.28 0.09
CA SER A 11 -0.99 2.71 0.24
C SER A 11 -2.26 3.57 0.06
N PRO A 12 -3.03 3.83 1.12
CA PRO A 12 -4.29 4.57 1.02
C PRO A 12 -4.04 6.08 0.81
N VAL A 13 -5.00 6.73 0.14
CA VAL A 13 -5.10 8.20 0.06
C VAL A 13 -6.42 8.65 0.69
N ALA A 14 -6.39 9.78 1.40
CA ALA A 14 -7.57 10.36 2.03
C ALA A 14 -7.53 11.90 1.96
N ILE A 15 -8.71 12.52 1.92
CA ILE A 15 -8.86 13.97 2.04
C ILE A 15 -9.17 14.32 3.48
N LEU A 16 -8.35 15.17 4.11
CA LEU A 16 -8.57 15.60 5.48
C LEU A 16 -9.81 16.48 5.61
N LYS A 17 -10.61 16.23 6.65
CA LYS A 17 -11.78 17.05 6.99
C LYS A 17 -11.32 18.47 7.31
N GLY A 18 -12.02 19.47 6.76
CA GLY A 18 -11.70 20.89 6.99
C GLY A 18 -10.56 21.42 6.14
N THR A 19 -10.09 20.68 5.12
CA THR A 19 -9.09 21.20 4.18
C THR A 19 -9.53 22.55 3.59
N PRO A 20 -8.63 23.55 3.48
CA PRO A 20 -8.95 24.83 2.85
C PRO A 20 -9.16 24.71 1.34
N ASN A 21 -8.74 23.59 0.73
CA ASN A 21 -8.76 23.38 -0.72
C ASN A 21 -9.51 22.11 -1.12
N PRO A 22 -10.82 21.99 -0.83
CA PRO A 22 -11.56 20.73 -1.02
C PRO A 22 -11.73 20.33 -2.49
N LYS A 23 -11.77 21.31 -3.41
CA LYS A 23 -11.83 21.05 -4.86
C LYS A 23 -10.50 20.51 -5.39
N ALA A 24 -9.39 21.14 -5.04
CA ALA A 24 -8.06 20.69 -5.46
C ALA A 24 -7.71 19.32 -4.86
N ALA A 25 -8.06 19.08 -3.59
CA ALA A 25 -7.86 17.79 -2.96
C ALA A 25 -8.61 16.66 -3.68
N ARG A 26 -9.87 16.90 -4.11
CA ARG A 26 -10.62 15.94 -4.93
C ARG A 26 -9.95 15.72 -6.29
N ALA A 27 -9.62 16.79 -7.01
CA ALA A 27 -8.97 16.69 -8.31
C ALA A 27 -7.65 15.91 -8.24
N PHE A 28 -6.88 16.09 -7.16
CA PHE A 28 -5.65 15.32 -6.94
C PHE A 28 -5.92 13.84 -6.68
N VAL A 29 -6.92 13.49 -5.85
CA VAL A 29 -7.31 12.09 -5.64
C VAL A 29 -7.81 11.47 -6.94
N ASP A 30 -8.62 12.18 -7.71
CA ASP A 30 -9.10 11.73 -9.02
C ASP A 30 -7.93 11.48 -9.98
N PHE A 31 -6.93 12.37 -10.00
CA PHE A 31 -5.70 12.17 -10.77
C PHE A 31 -4.90 10.96 -10.30
N LEU A 32 -4.69 10.80 -8.98
CA LEU A 32 -3.98 9.65 -8.42
C LEU A 32 -4.64 8.32 -8.82
N LEU A 33 -5.98 8.27 -8.85
CA LEU A 33 -6.75 7.08 -9.22
C LEU A 33 -6.97 6.92 -10.73
N SER A 34 -6.59 7.92 -11.52
CA SER A 34 -6.70 7.90 -12.98
C SER A 34 -5.72 6.89 -13.60
N ARG A 35 -5.94 6.57 -14.89
CA ARG A 35 -4.99 5.73 -15.64
C ARG A 35 -3.60 6.36 -15.72
N GLU A 36 -3.53 7.68 -15.87
CA GLU A 36 -2.27 8.42 -15.95
C GLU A 36 -1.52 8.38 -14.61
N GLY A 37 -2.18 8.71 -13.51
CA GLY A 37 -1.57 8.63 -12.17
C GLY A 37 -1.09 7.23 -11.84
N GLN A 38 -1.86 6.20 -12.21
CA GLN A 38 -1.46 4.81 -12.00
C GLN A 38 -0.31 4.36 -12.92
N ALA A 39 -0.16 4.93 -14.12
CA ALA A 39 1.00 4.69 -14.96
C ALA A 39 2.29 5.22 -14.30
N ILE A 40 2.22 6.42 -13.70
CA ILE A 40 3.34 6.99 -12.93
C ILE A 40 3.70 6.10 -11.73
N VAL A 41 2.71 5.56 -11.01
CA VAL A 41 2.92 4.59 -9.93
C VAL A 41 3.67 3.34 -10.43
N ALA A 42 3.27 2.81 -11.59
CA ALA A 42 3.90 1.66 -12.19
C ALA A 42 5.35 1.95 -12.63
N GLU A 43 5.61 3.11 -13.22
CA GLU A 43 6.96 3.58 -13.57
C GLU A 43 7.87 3.71 -12.35
N GLY A 44 7.32 4.11 -11.21
CA GLY A 44 7.98 4.10 -9.91
C GLY A 44 8.16 2.70 -9.29
N TYR A 45 7.98 1.64 -10.07
CA TYR A 45 8.09 0.23 -9.66
C TYR A 45 7.17 -0.17 -8.50
N THR A 46 6.05 0.53 -8.36
CA THR A 46 5.00 0.22 -7.39
C THR A 46 3.81 -0.44 -8.10
N LEU A 47 3.11 -1.33 -7.42
CA LEU A 47 1.94 -2.00 -7.99
C LEU A 47 0.81 -0.98 -8.23
N PRO A 48 0.33 -0.80 -9.47
CA PRO A 48 -0.84 0.02 -9.73
C PRO A 48 -2.09 -0.69 -9.18
N SER A 49 -3.02 0.11 -8.65
CA SER A 49 -4.34 -0.34 -8.18
C SER A 49 -5.31 -0.65 -9.33
N ARG A 50 -5.03 -0.12 -10.53
CA ARG A 50 -5.83 -0.29 -11.75
C ARG A 50 -5.41 -1.51 -12.56
N ARG A 51 -6.38 -2.32 -12.99
CA ARG A 51 -6.15 -3.54 -13.79
C ARG A 51 -5.75 -3.25 -15.24
N ASP A 52 -6.14 -2.09 -15.78
CA ASP A 52 -5.83 -1.63 -17.13
C ASP A 52 -4.46 -0.94 -17.25
N VAL A 53 -3.71 -0.86 -16.15
CA VAL A 53 -2.33 -0.36 -16.11
C VAL A 53 -1.38 -1.52 -15.86
N PRO A 54 -0.47 -1.84 -16.81
CA PRO A 54 0.48 -2.92 -16.63
C PRO A 54 1.53 -2.57 -15.57
N VAL A 55 2.02 -3.57 -14.86
CA VAL A 55 3.19 -3.44 -13.98
C VAL A 55 4.46 -3.16 -14.79
N ALA A 56 5.44 -2.49 -14.18
CA ALA A 56 6.74 -2.30 -14.80
C ALA A 56 7.41 -3.64 -15.17
N ARG A 57 7.97 -3.68 -16.37
CA ARG A 57 8.71 -4.85 -16.88
C ARG A 57 10.12 -4.89 -16.27
N GLY A 58 10.74 -6.06 -16.28
CA GLY A 58 12.15 -6.23 -15.86
C GLY A 58 12.37 -6.38 -14.36
N MET A 59 11.37 -6.06 -13.52
CA MET A 59 11.48 -6.16 -12.06
C MET A 59 10.84 -7.41 -11.46
N GLY A 60 10.28 -8.29 -12.29
CA GLY A 60 9.59 -9.50 -11.82
C GLY A 60 8.29 -9.26 -11.05
N LEU A 61 7.78 -8.01 -11.04
CA LEU A 61 6.53 -7.66 -10.37
C LEU A 61 5.37 -8.49 -10.94
N ILE A 62 4.51 -8.97 -10.04
CA ILE A 62 3.26 -9.67 -10.40
C ILE A 62 2.09 -8.68 -10.38
N PRO A 63 1.00 -8.93 -11.12
CA PRO A 63 -0.20 -8.10 -11.06
C PRO A 63 -0.76 -7.99 -9.64
N ALA A 64 -1.37 -6.84 -9.31
CA ALA A 64 -1.92 -6.57 -7.99
C ALA A 64 -2.92 -7.63 -7.51
N GLU A 65 -3.73 -8.19 -8.41
CA GLU A 65 -4.67 -9.28 -8.09
C GLU A 65 -3.96 -10.54 -7.60
N GLU A 66 -2.87 -10.93 -8.27
CA GLU A 66 -2.05 -12.08 -7.87
C GLU A 66 -1.27 -11.80 -6.58
N ALA A 67 -0.84 -10.56 -6.38
CA ALA A 67 -0.22 -10.14 -5.13
C ALA A 67 -1.18 -10.30 -3.94
N VAL A 68 -2.43 -9.85 -4.08
CA VAL A 68 -3.45 -9.95 -3.04
C VAL A 68 -3.80 -11.40 -2.70
N LYS A 69 -3.90 -12.29 -3.70
CA LYS A 69 -4.12 -13.74 -3.48
C LYS A 69 -3.02 -14.39 -2.64
N ARG A 70 -1.79 -13.91 -2.80
CA ARG A 70 -0.59 -14.40 -2.10
C ARG A 70 -0.25 -13.59 -0.86
N ALA A 71 -1.04 -12.55 -0.55
CA ALA A 71 -0.78 -11.71 0.61
C ALA A 71 -0.83 -12.56 1.88
N MET A 72 0.12 -12.31 2.78
CA MET A 72 0.01 -12.79 4.15
C MET A 72 -1.28 -12.24 4.76
N SER A 73 -2.06 -13.11 5.42
CA SER A 73 -3.27 -12.68 6.11
C SER A 73 -2.89 -11.74 7.26
N LEU A 74 -3.50 -10.56 7.28
CA LEU A 74 -3.29 -9.56 8.33
C LEU A 74 -4.63 -9.28 9.04
N ASP A 75 -4.66 -9.51 10.36
CA ASP A 75 -5.78 -9.09 11.19
C ASP A 75 -5.62 -7.62 11.57
N TYR A 76 -6.28 -6.74 10.82
CA TYR A 76 -6.21 -5.30 11.05
C TYR A 76 -6.83 -4.85 12.36
N ILE A 77 -7.81 -5.59 12.90
CA ILE A 77 -8.46 -5.27 14.16
C ILE A 77 -7.48 -5.53 15.29
N ARG A 78 -6.89 -6.72 15.30
CA ARG A 78 -5.87 -7.11 16.27
C ARG A 78 -4.64 -6.23 16.18
N LEU A 79 -4.14 -5.97 14.95
CA LEU A 79 -2.99 -5.09 14.74
C LEU A 79 -3.23 -3.70 15.32
N ARG A 80 -4.45 -3.17 15.21
CA ARG A 80 -4.80 -1.87 15.77
C ARG A 80 -4.89 -1.91 17.29
N SER A 81 -5.49 -2.95 17.88
CA SER A 81 -5.68 -3.03 19.33
C SER A 81 -4.40 -3.36 20.10
N GLU A 82 -3.49 -4.11 19.49
CA GLU A 82 -2.22 -4.55 20.11
C GLU A 82 -1.03 -3.69 19.65
N LYS A 83 -1.27 -2.59 18.91
CA LYS A 83 -0.22 -1.80 18.27
C LYS A 83 0.87 -1.38 19.26
N GLU A 84 0.48 -0.76 20.36
CA GLU A 84 1.41 -0.26 21.37
C GLU A 84 2.23 -1.41 21.99
N GLU A 85 1.57 -2.50 22.39
CA GLU A 85 2.24 -3.67 22.98
C GLU A 85 3.24 -4.31 22.02
N ILE A 86 2.88 -4.43 20.74
CA ILE A 86 3.76 -4.97 19.69
C ILE A 86 4.99 -4.09 19.51
N ILE A 87 4.82 -2.76 19.50
CA ILE A 87 5.92 -1.80 19.36
C ILE A 87 6.85 -1.88 20.57
N ASP A 88 6.31 -1.90 21.79
CA ASP A 88 7.10 -1.96 23.02
C ASP A 88 7.91 -3.26 23.09
N ARG A 89 7.27 -4.40 22.77
CA ARG A 89 7.96 -5.69 22.72
C ARG A 89 9.05 -5.71 21.65
N PHE A 90 8.78 -5.17 20.47
CA PHE A 90 9.78 -5.07 19.41
C PHE A 90 10.96 -4.21 19.85
N ALA A 91 10.71 -3.06 20.48
CA ALA A 91 11.75 -2.18 21.00
C ALA A 91 12.60 -2.87 22.08
N ALA A 92 11.99 -3.59 23.03
CA ALA A 92 12.69 -4.36 24.05
C ALA A 92 13.63 -5.40 23.42
N ILE A 93 13.13 -6.19 22.47
CA ILE A 93 13.94 -7.19 21.74
C ILE A 93 15.10 -6.53 21.00
N MET A 94 14.84 -5.45 20.27
CA MET A 94 15.86 -4.80 19.43
C MET A 94 16.90 -4.00 20.22
N THR A 95 16.55 -3.54 21.43
CA THR A 95 17.44 -2.70 22.26
C THR A 95 18.03 -3.44 23.47
N GLY A 96 17.60 -4.67 23.73
CA GLY A 96 18.12 -5.50 24.82
C GLY A 96 17.81 -4.98 26.22
N ARG A 97 16.71 -4.23 26.37
CA ARG A 97 16.20 -3.73 27.65
C ARG A 97 14.88 -4.40 28.00
#